data_AF-A0A524G5P7-F1
#
_entry.id   AF-A0A524G5P7-F1
#
_cell.length_a   1.000
_cell.length_b   1.000
_cell.length_c   1.000
_cell.angle_alpha   90.00
_cell.angle_beta   90.00
_cell.angle_gamma   90.00
#
_symmetry.space_group_name_H-M   'P 1'
#
loop_
_entity.id
_entity.type
_entity.pdbx_description
1 polymer ?
#
loop_
_entity_poly.entity_id
_entity_poly.type
_entity_poly.pdbx_seq_one_letter_code
_entity_poly.pdbx_strand_id
1 'polypeptide(L)'
;MNKDDDTFFEDDEEDFEDTTFPDEDIVDEEEYEEDISELEEVRSYEPSIGRLATLLKDPWPPVVFFITVIGLGLVLLTPPAIWNPHRYFILADYFLIVFGSVAIILSLMTWSRAGTHRLRWAGPTNIIVVIASVALGIIDSLSWMLNSVGLFPTIETPILPLCFMLVIFTMYTLWLVQRSLDPDRK
;
A
#
# COMPACT_ATOMS: atom_id res chain seq x y z
N MET A 1 -1.51 4.36 74.05
CA MET A 1 -1.81 2.95 74.40
C MET A 1 -0.58 2.14 73.99
N ASN A 2 -0.08 1.30 74.90
CA ASN A 2 1.09 0.40 74.82
C ASN A 2 1.31 -0.24 73.42
N LYS A 3 2.56 -0.33 72.89
CA LYS A 3 3.58 -1.39 73.11
C LYS A 3 2.99 -2.80 72.95
N ASP A 4 3.54 -3.79 72.26
CA ASP A 4 4.71 -4.07 71.43
C ASP A 4 4.39 -5.43 70.74
N ASP A 5 5.32 -5.98 69.95
CA ASP A 5 5.42 -7.35 69.39
C ASP A 5 5.08 -7.44 67.89
N ASP A 6 5.99 -7.04 66.99
CA ASP A 6 7.30 -7.64 66.64
C ASP A 6 7.19 -9.02 65.98
N THR A 7 7.57 -9.09 64.69
CA THR A 7 8.67 -9.95 64.25
C THR A 7 9.30 -9.33 62.97
N PHE A 8 10.50 -8.73 63.02
CA PHE A 8 11.84 -9.37 63.02
C PHE A 8 12.26 -9.66 61.54
N PHE A 9 13.07 -8.86 60.84
CA PHE A 9 14.41 -8.27 61.08
C PHE A 9 14.63 -7.02 60.18
N GLU A 10 15.19 -5.91 60.67
CA GLU A 10 16.60 -5.43 60.53
C GLU A 10 17.08 -5.36 59.06
N ASP A 11 17.10 -4.18 58.43
CA ASP A 11 18.14 -3.12 58.44
C ASP A 11 19.33 -3.42 57.51
N ASP A 12 19.63 -2.39 56.71
CA ASP A 12 20.92 -2.02 56.11
C ASP A 12 21.43 -2.61 54.78
N GLU A 13 22.03 -1.67 54.02
CA GLU A 13 23.03 -1.77 52.94
C GLU A 13 22.51 -2.11 51.52
N GLU A 14 22.50 -1.12 50.62
CA GLU A 14 23.58 -0.90 49.64
C GLU A 14 23.88 -2.17 48.84
N ASP A 15 23.38 -2.29 47.61
CA ASP A 15 24.22 -2.10 46.43
C ASP A 15 23.47 -2.32 45.11
N PHE A 16 23.95 -1.63 44.09
CA PHE A 16 23.71 -1.95 42.69
C PHE A 16 24.22 -3.37 42.38
N GLU A 17 23.31 -4.33 42.19
CA GLU A 17 23.64 -5.60 41.54
C GLU A 17 22.82 -5.78 40.27
N ASP A 18 23.45 -5.35 39.17
CA ASP A 18 23.72 -6.19 38.01
C ASP A 18 22.92 -7.51 37.94
N THR A 19 21.89 -7.53 37.09
CA THR A 19 21.31 -8.78 36.58
C THR A 19 21.52 -8.85 35.08
N THR A 20 22.79 -8.78 34.66
CA THR A 20 23.27 -9.36 33.40
C THR A 20 23.32 -10.88 33.55
N PHE A 21 22.65 -11.66 32.69
CA PHE A 21 23.03 -13.04 32.29
C PHE A 21 22.06 -13.57 31.20
N PRO A 22 22.51 -14.34 30.18
CA PRO A 22 23.85 -14.42 29.58
C PRO A 22 23.84 -14.21 28.04
N ASP A 23 24.77 -13.40 27.56
CA ASP A 23 25.29 -13.52 26.20
C ASP A 23 26.09 -14.82 26.11
N GLU A 24 25.69 -15.71 25.21
CA GLU A 24 26.41 -16.96 24.95
C GLU A 24 27.52 -16.65 23.93
N ASP A 25 28.66 -16.19 24.45
CA ASP A 25 29.94 -16.23 23.76
C ASP A 25 30.31 -17.69 23.50
N ILE A 26 30.06 -18.18 22.29
CA ILE A 26 30.76 -19.34 21.73
C ILE A 26 31.64 -18.85 20.58
N VAL A 27 32.88 -18.55 20.97
CA VAL A 27 34.14 -18.89 20.28
C VAL A 27 34.27 -18.41 18.81
N ASP A 28 34.99 -17.31 18.64
CA ASP A 28 35.87 -17.11 17.48
C ASP A 28 36.92 -18.23 17.46
N GLU A 29 36.85 -19.14 16.48
CA GLU A 29 38.02 -19.88 16.00
C GLU A 29 37.75 -20.49 14.61
N GLU A 30 38.65 -20.16 13.68
CA GLU A 30 38.99 -20.88 12.43
C GLU A 30 38.21 -20.56 11.14
N GLU A 31 38.75 -19.54 10.47
CA GLU A 31 38.94 -19.42 9.02
C GLU A 31 39.22 -20.78 8.33
N TYR A 32 38.28 -21.25 7.49
CA TYR A 32 38.54 -22.17 6.38
C TYR A 32 37.74 -21.73 5.15
N GLU A 33 38.41 -21.02 4.24
CA GLU A 33 38.10 -21.10 2.83
C GLU A 33 38.47 -22.50 2.33
N GLU A 34 37.49 -23.32 1.97
CA GLU A 34 37.71 -24.42 1.02
C GLU A 34 36.42 -24.74 0.26
N ASP A 35 36.32 -24.07 -0.88
CA ASP A 35 35.88 -24.59 -2.19
C ASP A 35 35.10 -25.92 -2.16
N ILE A 36 33.77 -25.85 -1.99
CA ILE A 36 32.87 -26.92 -2.42
C ILE A 36 32.21 -26.49 -3.72
N SER A 37 32.94 -26.78 -4.79
CA SER A 37 32.44 -26.87 -6.15
C SER A 37 31.13 -27.66 -6.20
N GLU A 38 30.09 -27.01 -6.72
CA GLU A 38 29.13 -27.56 -7.68
C GLU A 38 28.70 -29.03 -7.46
N LEU A 39 28.10 -29.33 -6.32
CA LEU A 39 27.24 -30.51 -6.22
C LEU A 39 25.94 -30.10 -5.54
N GLU A 40 25.01 -29.70 -6.40
CA GLU A 40 23.71 -30.34 -6.56
C GLU A 40 22.77 -29.24 -7.02
N GLU A 41 22.38 -29.31 -8.30
CA GLU A 41 21.25 -28.57 -8.86
C GLU A 41 20.00 -29.06 -8.10
N VAL A 42 19.84 -28.58 -6.86
CA VAL A 42 18.59 -28.60 -6.15
C VAL A 42 17.70 -27.79 -7.03
N ARG A 43 16.89 -28.49 -7.83
CA ARG A 43 15.60 -28.05 -8.33
C ARG A 43 14.85 -27.52 -7.11
N SER A 44 15.15 -26.29 -6.74
CA SER A 44 14.32 -25.51 -5.86
C SER A 44 13.01 -25.44 -6.63
N TYR A 45 12.05 -26.20 -6.14
CA TYR A 45 10.67 -25.85 -6.37
C TYR A 45 10.57 -24.40 -5.93
N GLU A 46 10.68 -23.47 -6.89
CA GLU A 46 10.13 -22.14 -6.70
C GLU A 46 8.72 -22.44 -6.18
N PRO A 47 8.38 -22.09 -4.92
CA PRO A 47 6.98 -22.06 -4.56
C PRO A 47 6.36 -21.21 -5.65
N SER A 48 5.25 -21.63 -6.25
CA SER A 48 4.57 -20.83 -7.25
C SER A 48 4.09 -19.55 -6.56
N ILE A 49 5.00 -18.60 -6.39
CA ILE A 49 4.79 -17.30 -5.80
C ILE A 49 3.82 -16.70 -6.79
N GLY A 50 2.54 -16.65 -6.40
CA GLY A 50 1.46 -16.34 -7.31
C GLY A 50 1.78 -15.06 -8.08
N ARG A 51 1.35 -14.95 -9.34
CA ARG A 51 1.66 -13.82 -10.24
C ARG A 51 1.50 -12.43 -9.61
N LEU A 52 0.63 -12.30 -8.60
CA LEU A 52 0.45 -11.08 -7.80
C LEU A 52 1.67 -10.71 -6.96
N ALA A 53 2.36 -11.67 -6.34
CA ALA A 53 3.54 -11.41 -5.53
C ALA A 53 4.75 -11.01 -6.39
N THR A 54 4.90 -11.56 -7.60
CA THR A 54 5.88 -11.07 -8.59
C THR A 54 5.57 -9.64 -9.02
N LEU A 55 4.30 -9.32 -9.26
CA LEU A 55 3.86 -7.97 -9.63
C LEU A 55 4.04 -6.96 -8.49
N LEU A 56 3.89 -7.39 -7.24
CA LEU A 56 4.12 -6.55 -6.06
C LEU A 56 5.60 -6.18 -5.85
N LYS A 57 6.53 -7.00 -6.35
CA LYS A 57 7.98 -6.74 -6.24
C LYS A 57 8.42 -5.58 -7.15
N ASP A 58 7.88 -5.50 -8.35
CA ASP A 58 8.06 -4.38 -9.26
C ASP A 58 6.75 -4.09 -10.04
N PRO A 59 5.88 -3.23 -9.49
CA PRO A 59 4.56 -3.00 -10.08
C PRO A 59 4.58 -2.05 -11.27
N TRP A 60 5.64 -1.27 -11.49
CA TRP A 60 5.60 -0.14 -12.42
C TRP A 60 5.57 -0.54 -13.90
N PRO A 61 6.43 -1.46 -14.39
CA PRO A 61 6.40 -1.85 -15.80
C PRO A 61 5.02 -2.36 -16.28
N PRO A 62 4.36 -3.33 -15.59
CA PRO A 62 3.06 -3.81 -16.05
C PRO A 62 1.97 -2.73 -15.94
N VAL A 63 2.00 -1.91 -14.89
CA VAL A 63 0.98 -0.88 -14.65
C VAL A 63 1.07 0.23 -15.69
N VAL A 64 2.27 0.72 -15.97
CA VAL A 64 2.49 1.74 -17.01
C VAL A 64 2.07 1.20 -18.37
N PHE A 65 2.35 -0.09 -18.65
CA PHE A 65 1.87 -0.73 -19.87
C PHE A 65 0.33 -0.71 -19.97
N PHE A 66 -0.39 -1.15 -18.94
CA PHE A 66 -1.86 -1.13 -18.95
C PHE A 66 -2.42 0.28 -19.09
N ILE A 67 -1.87 1.25 -18.35
CA ILE A 67 -2.27 2.67 -18.45
C ILE A 67 -2.07 3.18 -19.88
N THR A 68 -0.94 2.85 -20.51
CA THR A 68 -0.62 3.27 -21.87
C THR A 68 -1.60 2.66 -22.89
N VAL A 69 -1.91 1.37 -22.74
CA VAL A 69 -2.89 0.69 -23.60
C VAL A 69 -4.28 1.31 -23.45
N ILE A 70 -4.70 1.66 -22.22
CA ILE A 70 -5.96 2.35 -21.96
C ILE A 70 -5.96 3.73 -22.62
N GLY A 71 -4.88 4.51 -22.46
CA GLY A 71 -4.76 5.85 -23.06
C GLY A 71 -4.80 5.80 -24.59
N LEU A 72 -4.09 4.85 -25.19
CA LEU A 72 -4.10 4.65 -26.64
C LEU A 72 -5.48 4.20 -27.13
N GLY A 73 -6.12 3.26 -26.43
CA GLY A 73 -7.48 2.83 -26.72
C GLY A 73 -8.47 3.99 -26.67
N LEU A 74 -8.36 4.85 -25.66
CA LEU A 74 -9.22 6.02 -25.50
C LEU A 74 -9.03 7.03 -26.65
N VAL A 75 -7.79 7.29 -27.07
CA VAL A 75 -7.51 8.20 -28.21
C VAL A 75 -7.98 7.62 -29.54
N LEU A 76 -7.77 6.32 -29.79
CA LEU A 76 -8.13 5.70 -31.06
C LEU A 76 -9.62 5.41 -31.20
N LEU A 77 -10.31 5.10 -30.11
CA LEU A 77 -11.73 4.71 -30.13
C LEU A 77 -12.68 5.90 -30.01
N THR A 78 -12.22 7.07 -29.55
CA THR A 78 -13.09 8.23 -29.38
C THR A 78 -13.28 8.99 -30.70
N PRO A 79 -14.51 9.07 -31.24
CA PRO A 79 -14.77 9.79 -32.47
C PRO A 79 -14.48 11.30 -32.33
N PRO A 80 -14.01 12.00 -33.39
CA PRO A 80 -13.73 13.44 -33.34
C PRO A 80 -14.91 14.30 -32.89
N ALA A 81 -16.14 13.86 -33.18
CA ALA A 81 -17.37 14.55 -32.80
C ALA A 81 -17.57 14.63 -31.27
N ILE A 82 -17.14 13.59 -30.54
CA ILE A 82 -17.20 13.56 -29.07
C ILE A 82 -15.95 14.20 -28.47
N TRP A 83 -14.79 13.95 -29.09
CA TRP A 83 -13.51 14.47 -28.62
C TRP A 83 -13.47 16.00 -28.54
N ASN A 84 -13.85 16.70 -29.61
CA ASN A 84 -13.70 18.16 -29.66
C ASN A 84 -14.41 18.92 -28.54
N PRO A 85 -15.71 18.66 -28.25
CA PRO A 85 -16.41 19.32 -27.15
C PRO A 85 -16.00 18.81 -25.77
N HIS A 86 -15.63 17.53 -25.62
CA HIS A 86 -15.45 16.89 -24.31
C HIS A 86 -14.01 16.50 -23.99
N ARG A 87 -13.01 16.94 -24.77
CA ARG A 87 -11.59 16.58 -24.59
C ARG A 87 -11.09 16.69 -23.16
N TYR A 88 -11.52 17.72 -22.41
CA TYR A 88 -11.08 17.92 -21.03
C TYR A 88 -11.71 16.92 -20.06
N PHE A 89 -12.98 16.56 -20.26
CA PHE A 89 -13.62 15.49 -19.49
C PHE A 89 -12.95 14.15 -19.75
N ILE A 90 -12.72 13.83 -21.03
CA ILE A 90 -12.06 12.60 -21.46
C ILE A 90 -10.64 12.49 -20.89
N LEU A 91 -9.85 13.57 -20.95
CA LEU A 91 -8.51 13.62 -20.35
C LEU A 91 -8.57 13.49 -18.83
N ALA A 92 -9.54 14.13 -18.19
CA ALA A 92 -9.68 14.06 -16.74
C ALA A 92 -10.12 12.65 -16.28
N ASP A 93 -11.00 11.97 -17.00
CA ASP A 93 -11.33 10.57 -16.75
C ASP A 93 -10.10 9.67 -16.89
N TYR A 94 -9.26 9.91 -17.91
CA TYR A 94 -7.99 9.20 -18.08
C TYR A 94 -7.05 9.42 -16.88
N PHE A 95 -6.86 10.67 -16.44
CA PHE A 95 -6.05 10.95 -15.26
C PHE A 95 -6.63 10.28 -14.01
N LEU A 96 -7.95 10.27 -13.84
CA LEU A 96 -8.59 9.60 -12.71
C LEU A 96 -8.28 8.09 -12.71
N ILE A 97 -8.28 7.44 -13.88
CA ILE A 97 -7.87 6.03 -14.03
C ILE A 97 -6.39 5.84 -13.66
N VAL A 98 -5.52 6.75 -14.08
CA VAL A 98 -4.09 6.73 -13.72
C VAL A 98 -3.90 6.80 -12.20
N PHE A 99 -4.46 7.82 -11.55
CA PHE A 99 -4.37 7.97 -10.10
C PHE A 99 -5.03 6.79 -9.36
N GLY A 100 -6.17 6.31 -9.83
CA GLY A 100 -6.84 5.14 -9.27
C GLY A 100 -5.98 3.88 -9.35
N SER A 101 -5.31 3.66 -10.49
CA SER A 101 -4.40 2.51 -10.68
C SER A 101 -3.22 2.58 -9.69
N VAL A 102 -2.61 3.77 -9.53
CA VAL A 102 -1.54 3.99 -8.55
C VAL A 102 -2.04 3.74 -7.11
N ALA A 103 -3.22 4.26 -6.76
CA ALA A 103 -3.81 4.06 -5.45
C ALA A 103 -4.11 2.58 -5.14
N ILE A 104 -4.55 1.80 -6.14
CA ILE A 104 -4.77 0.36 -6.00
C ILE A 104 -3.44 -0.36 -5.72
N ILE A 105 -2.37 -0.02 -6.42
CA ILE A 105 -1.04 -0.63 -6.20
C ILE A 105 -0.52 -0.30 -4.80
N LEU A 106 -0.60 0.97 -4.38
CA LEU A 106 -0.23 1.36 -3.02
C LEU A 106 -1.06 0.60 -1.98
N SER A 107 -2.35 0.38 -2.25
CA SER A 107 -3.21 -0.39 -1.35
C SER A 107 -2.78 -1.86 -1.25
N LEU A 108 -2.41 -2.48 -2.38
CA LEU A 108 -1.90 -3.85 -2.43
C LEU A 108 -0.54 -3.98 -1.72
N MET A 109 0.35 -3.01 -1.92
CA MET A 109 1.65 -2.94 -1.22
C MET A 109 1.47 -2.80 0.30
N THR A 110 0.53 -1.96 0.73
CA THR A 110 0.18 -1.83 2.16
C THR A 110 -0.37 -3.15 2.70
N TRP A 111 -1.20 -3.84 1.92
CA TRP A 111 -1.75 -5.14 2.31
C TRP A 111 -0.68 -6.23 2.43
N SER A 112 0.28 -6.28 1.51
CA SER A 112 1.38 -7.25 1.55
C SER A 112 2.38 -6.95 2.66
N ARG A 113 2.68 -5.67 2.91
CA ARG A 113 3.67 -5.24 3.92
C ARG A 113 3.16 -5.38 5.36
N ALA A 114 1.85 -5.23 5.59
CA ALA A 114 1.28 -5.23 6.94
C ALA A 114 1.22 -6.62 7.63
N GLY A 115 1.47 -7.72 6.92
CA GLY A 115 1.58 -9.06 7.51
C GLY A 115 0.37 -9.48 8.37
N THR A 116 0.57 -9.66 9.68
CA THR A 116 -0.48 -10.02 10.66
C THR A 116 -1.08 -8.82 11.40
N HIS A 117 -0.59 -7.60 11.14
CA HIS A 117 -1.04 -6.41 11.84
C HIS A 117 -2.48 -6.03 11.46
N ARG A 118 -3.27 -5.48 12.41
CA ARG A 118 -4.65 -5.00 12.16
C ARG A 118 -4.75 -4.00 11.00
N LEU A 119 -3.67 -3.26 10.76
CA LEU A 119 -3.53 -2.30 9.65
C LEU A 119 -3.58 -2.96 8.25
N ARG A 120 -3.48 -4.29 8.15
CA ARG A 120 -3.63 -5.02 6.89
C ARG A 120 -4.97 -4.75 6.20
N TRP A 121 -6.05 -4.58 6.97
CA TRP A 121 -7.37 -4.30 6.40
C TRP A 121 -7.50 -2.93 5.74
N ALA A 122 -6.58 -1.99 6.00
CA ALA A 122 -6.57 -0.68 5.37
C ALA A 122 -6.30 -0.74 3.86
N GLY A 123 -5.60 -1.78 3.37
CA GLY A 123 -5.37 -1.97 1.94
C GLY A 123 -6.66 -2.31 1.18
N PRO A 124 -7.30 -3.46 1.47
CA PRO A 124 -8.50 -3.89 0.75
C PRO A 124 -9.68 -2.91 0.84
N THR A 125 -9.90 -2.28 2.00
CA THR A 125 -10.97 -1.27 2.12
C THR A 125 -10.71 -0.08 1.22
N ASN A 126 -9.46 0.35 1.08
CA ASN A 126 -9.11 1.47 0.23
C ASN A 126 -9.23 1.12 -1.27
N ILE A 127 -8.92 -0.13 -1.66
CA ILE A 127 -9.17 -0.61 -3.03
C ILE A 127 -10.65 -0.44 -3.39
N ILE A 128 -11.57 -0.82 -2.48
CA ILE A 128 -13.01 -0.69 -2.71
C ILE A 128 -13.40 0.78 -2.88
N VAL A 129 -12.90 1.66 -2.01
CA VAL A 129 -13.18 3.11 -2.07
C VAL A 129 -12.66 3.73 -3.37
N VAL A 130 -11.44 3.37 -3.79
CA VAL A 130 -10.84 3.85 -5.04
C VAL A 130 -11.64 3.38 -6.24
N ILE A 131 -11.98 2.09 -6.32
CA ILE A 131 -12.77 1.55 -7.43
C ILE A 131 -14.13 2.25 -7.51
N ALA A 132 -14.83 2.41 -6.38
CA ALA A 132 -16.10 3.11 -6.32
C ALA A 132 -15.97 4.57 -6.78
N SER A 133 -14.92 5.28 -6.34
CA SER A 133 -14.68 6.68 -6.70
C SER A 133 -14.35 6.85 -8.19
N VAL A 134 -13.51 5.99 -8.74
CA VAL A 134 -13.17 5.99 -10.17
C VAL A 134 -14.40 5.67 -11.01
N ALA A 135 -15.15 4.61 -10.67
CA ALA A 135 -16.35 4.22 -11.39
C ALA A 135 -17.42 5.33 -11.36
N LEU A 136 -17.69 5.92 -10.19
CA LEU A 136 -18.64 7.03 -10.05
C LEU A 136 -18.19 8.26 -10.84
N GLY A 137 -16.89 8.59 -10.82
CA GLY A 137 -16.35 9.71 -11.60
C GLY A 137 -16.55 9.52 -13.10
N ILE A 138 -16.23 8.33 -13.62
CA ILE A 138 -16.39 8.02 -15.04
C ILE A 138 -17.86 8.02 -15.45
N ILE A 139 -18.74 7.39 -14.65
CA ILE A 139 -20.17 7.34 -14.97
C ILE A 139 -20.78 8.75 -14.94
N ASP A 140 -20.42 9.59 -13.98
CA ASP A 140 -20.88 10.97 -13.91
C ASP A 140 -20.39 11.78 -15.12
N SER A 141 -19.10 11.70 -15.48
CA SER A 141 -18.55 12.32 -16.69
C SER A 141 -19.27 11.85 -17.96
N LEU A 142 -19.54 10.54 -18.07
CA LEU A 142 -20.24 9.98 -19.22
C LEU A 142 -21.69 10.50 -19.30
N SER A 143 -22.36 10.65 -18.15
CA SER A 143 -23.69 11.26 -18.08
C SER A 143 -23.66 12.71 -18.56
N TRP A 144 -22.67 13.49 -18.13
CA TRP A 144 -22.46 14.87 -18.60
C TRP A 144 -22.19 14.94 -20.11
N MET A 145 -21.39 14.02 -20.65
CA MET A 145 -21.08 13.99 -22.08
C MET A 145 -22.29 13.59 -22.95
N LEU A 146 -23.08 12.61 -22.51
CA LEU A 146 -24.19 12.07 -23.32
C LEU A 146 -25.50 12.83 -23.14
N ASN A 147 -25.83 13.21 -21.90
CA ASN A 147 -27.13 13.76 -21.54
C ASN A 147 -27.06 15.25 -21.16
N SER A 148 -25.85 15.82 -21.05
CA SER A 148 -25.64 17.18 -20.51
C SER A 148 -26.22 17.38 -19.10
N VAL A 149 -26.39 16.28 -18.35
CA VAL A 149 -26.90 16.26 -16.98
C VAL A 149 -26.07 15.27 -16.17
N GLY A 150 -25.68 15.66 -14.96
CA GLY A 150 -24.94 14.80 -14.04
C GLY A 150 -25.78 13.65 -13.47
N LEU A 151 -25.13 12.71 -12.78
CA LEU A 151 -25.82 11.57 -12.18
C LEU A 151 -26.79 12.00 -11.05
N PHE A 152 -26.49 13.13 -10.42
CA PHE A 152 -27.34 13.77 -9.40
C PHE A 152 -27.88 15.09 -9.96
N PRO A 153 -29.14 15.15 -10.40
CA PRO A 153 -29.68 16.33 -11.08
C PRO A 153 -29.82 17.56 -10.17
N THR A 154 -29.68 17.39 -8.86
CA THR A 154 -29.67 18.47 -7.87
C THR A 154 -28.32 19.21 -7.80
N ILE A 155 -27.26 18.63 -8.35
CA ILE A 155 -25.91 19.20 -8.32
C ILE A 155 -25.58 19.68 -9.74
N GLU A 156 -25.34 20.98 -9.89
CA GLU A 156 -25.04 21.59 -11.20
C GLU A 156 -23.59 21.38 -11.65
N THR A 157 -22.74 20.82 -10.79
CA THR A 157 -21.32 20.59 -11.05
C THR A 157 -21.01 19.10 -11.19
N PRO A 158 -20.05 18.74 -12.07
CA PRO A 158 -19.58 17.36 -12.15
C PRO A 158 -18.92 16.95 -10.84
N ILE A 159 -19.13 15.70 -10.43
CA ILE A 159 -18.59 15.10 -9.21
C ILE A 159 -17.13 14.69 -9.40
N LEU A 160 -16.66 14.66 -10.64
CA LEU A 160 -15.29 14.34 -11.02
C LEU A 160 -14.22 14.97 -10.11
N PRO A 161 -14.23 16.29 -9.79
CA PRO A 161 -13.21 16.89 -8.91
C PRO A 161 -13.25 16.33 -7.49
N LEU A 162 -14.42 15.98 -6.97
CA LEU A 162 -14.58 15.33 -5.68
C LEU A 162 -13.99 13.92 -5.71
N CYS A 163 -14.22 13.16 -6.78
CA CYS A 163 -13.60 11.85 -6.97
C CYS A 163 -12.07 11.95 -7.02
N PHE A 164 -11.51 12.95 -7.71
CA PHE A 164 -10.08 13.22 -7.70
C PHE A 164 -9.55 13.49 -6.30
N MET A 165 -10.24 14.36 -5.55
CA MET A 165 -9.84 14.68 -4.18
C MET A 165 -9.83 13.43 -3.29
N LEU A 166 -10.84 12.58 -3.40
CA LEU A 166 -10.91 11.31 -2.67
C LEU A 166 -9.74 10.39 -3.02
N VAL A 167 -9.45 10.19 -4.32
CA VAL A 167 -8.34 9.32 -4.77
C VAL A 167 -6.98 9.88 -4.33
N ILE A 168 -6.76 11.19 -4.40
CA ILE A 168 -5.52 11.81 -3.94
C ILE A 168 -5.37 11.65 -2.42
N PHE A 169 -6.46 11.85 -1.67
CA PHE A 169 -6.45 11.68 -0.22
C PHE A 169 -6.19 10.23 0.18
N THR A 170 -6.76 9.26 -0.55
CA THR A 170 -6.50 7.84 -0.29
C THR A 170 -5.06 7.46 -0.61
N MET A 171 -4.47 7.99 -1.68
CA MET A 171 -3.04 7.82 -1.96
C MET A 171 -2.16 8.40 -0.85
N TYR A 172 -2.45 9.62 -0.42
CA TYR A 172 -1.68 10.29 0.63
C TYR A 172 -1.74 9.54 1.97
N THR A 173 -2.94 9.09 2.37
CA THR A 173 -3.12 8.30 3.60
C THR A 173 -2.40 6.95 3.52
N LEU A 174 -2.44 6.24 2.38
CA LEU A 174 -1.68 5.01 2.19
C LEU A 174 -0.17 5.25 2.28
N TRP A 175 0.31 6.33 1.67
CA TRP A 175 1.72 6.68 1.73
C TRP A 175 2.19 6.93 3.17
N LEU A 176 1.38 7.63 3.99
CA LEU A 176 1.66 7.80 5.42
C LEU A 176 1.66 6.46 6.17
N VAL A 177 0.70 5.58 5.89
CA VAL A 177 0.62 4.25 6.52
C VAL A 177 1.85 3.42 6.16
N GLN A 178 2.23 3.36 4.88
CA GLN A 178 3.43 2.64 4.45
C GLN A 178 4.69 3.16 5.13
N ARG A 179 4.81 4.48 5.26
CA ARG A 179 5.94 5.12 5.94
C ARG A 179 5.96 4.84 7.46
N SER A 180 4.81 4.60 8.07
CA SER A 180 4.71 4.24 9.49
C SER A 180 5.06 2.76 9.76
N LEU A 181 4.97 1.91 8.74
CA LEU A 181 5.28 0.48 8.81
C LEU A 181 6.74 0.17 8.45
N ASP A 182 7.55 1.18 8.16
CA ASP A 182 8.96 1.01 7.74
C ASP A 182 9.87 0.76 8.94
N PRO A 183 10.49 -0.43 9.07
CA PRO A 183 11.32 -0.78 10.24
C PRO A 183 12.65 -0.02 10.29
N ASP A 184 13.16 0.45 9.15
CA ASP A 184 14.49 1.10 9.02
C ASP A 184 14.52 2.56 9.50
N ARG A 185 13.43 3.04 10.13
CA ARG A 185 13.28 4.42 10.61
C ARG A 185 13.44 4.58 12.11
N LYS A 186 13.99 3.57 12.80
CA LYS A 186 14.40 3.65 14.20
C LYS A 186 15.83 4.14 14.31
#